data_AF-A0A7X6VH75-F1
#
_entry.id   AF-A0A7X6VH75-F1
#
_cell.length_a   1.000
_cell.length_b   1.000
_cell.length_c   1.000
_cell.angle_alpha   90.00
_cell.angle_beta   90.00
_cell.angle_gamma   90.00
#
_symmetry.space_group_name_H-M   'P 1'
#
loop_
_entity.id
_entity.type
_entity.pdbx_description
1 polymer ?
#
loop_
_entity_poly.entity_id
_entity_poly.type
_entity_poly.pdbx_seq_one_letter_code
_entity_poly.pdbx_strand_id
1 'polypeptide(L)'
;IQEFPQFTGFEIVMATHKDKNHLHNHFAINSVNSETGYKWEQKACDLYALKKYSNKLCVEYGLSRINLGSNKKKQSYGEWRNRKHNSSWKQQLERDIRICLNNCVSREDFFHAMQERGYKVTWEHNRKYVTFTTPDGKKCRNSKLSSPEYFSKENMQGILDRNYRKNSKLFFIEDKTYFAEFLSDFLGQDISIPSFINVPYLEGLSEVEKEIAIAKYIQSMEEVSADKEYMQAEANRKQEMESFLDILDMVLEGYCKYNFKNPEEEIPQYENDDDEEEWEL
;
A
#
# COMPACT_ATOMS: atom_id res chain seq x y z
N ILE A 1 54.49 19.48 14.62
CA ILE A 1 53.06 19.08 14.58
C ILE A 1 52.28 20.34 14.91
N GLN A 2 51.41 20.82 14.03
CA GLN A 2 50.58 21.99 14.33
C GLN A 2 49.43 21.55 15.22
N GLU A 3 49.33 22.13 16.41
CA GLU A 3 48.21 21.88 17.33
C GLU A 3 47.01 22.75 16.94
N PHE A 4 45.82 22.17 16.96
CA PHE A 4 44.60 22.93 16.73
C PHE A 4 44.25 23.69 18.03
N PRO A 5 44.00 25.02 17.99
CA PRO A 5 43.92 25.86 19.19
C PRO A 5 42.90 25.41 20.25
N GLN A 6 41.86 24.68 19.87
CA GLN A 6 40.85 24.18 20.80
C GLN A 6 41.32 23.04 21.71
N PHE A 7 42.48 22.45 21.42
CA PHE A 7 43.06 21.37 22.22
C PHE A 7 44.24 21.83 23.08
N THR A 8 44.65 23.10 22.96
CA THR A 8 45.80 23.64 23.69
C THR A 8 45.64 23.45 25.19
N GLY A 9 46.61 22.77 25.79
CA GLY A 9 46.64 22.47 27.22
C GLY A 9 45.77 21.28 27.64
N PHE A 10 45.23 20.50 26.70
CA PHE A 10 44.54 19.24 26.99
C PHE A 10 45.37 18.06 26.48
N GLU A 11 45.59 17.06 27.32
CA GLU A 11 46.29 15.84 26.92
C GLU A 11 45.41 14.97 26.01
N ILE A 12 46.01 14.41 24.95
CA ILE A 12 45.31 13.54 24.00
C ILE A 12 46.11 12.26 23.80
N VAL A 13 45.45 11.12 23.98
CA VAL A 13 45.96 9.79 23.62
C VAL A 13 45.26 9.33 22.34
N MET A 14 46.04 8.85 21.37
CA MET A 14 45.53 8.25 20.14
C MET A 14 45.85 6.75 20.12
N ALA A 15 44.86 5.93 19.78
CA ALA A 15 45.03 4.50 19.52
C ALA A 15 44.53 4.16 18.12
N THR A 16 45.35 3.48 17.31
CA THR A 16 44.98 3.04 15.96
C THR A 16 44.57 1.57 15.99
N HIS A 17 43.36 1.27 15.56
CA HIS A 17 42.85 -0.09 15.40
C HIS A 17 43.08 -0.59 13.97
N LYS A 18 43.62 -1.80 13.87
CA LYS A 18 43.89 -2.53 12.61
C LYS A 18 43.17 -3.88 12.53
N ASP A 19 42.32 -4.19 13.51
CA ASP A 19 41.62 -5.47 13.69
C ASP A 19 40.25 -5.53 12.97
N LYS A 20 39.86 -4.47 12.26
CA LYS A 20 38.62 -4.38 11.47
C LYS A 20 38.94 -4.18 9.99
N ASN A 21 37.93 -4.37 9.13
CA ASN A 21 38.01 -4.13 7.69
C ASN A 21 38.34 -2.67 7.28
N HIS A 22 38.48 -1.77 8.25
CA HIS A 22 38.94 -0.40 8.03
C HIS A 22 39.83 0.06 9.19
N LEU A 23 40.87 0.82 8.85
CA LEU A 23 41.69 1.52 9.83
C LEU A 23 40.86 2.62 10.49
N HIS A 24 40.88 2.68 11.81
CA HIS A 24 40.25 3.77 12.56
C HIS A 24 41.09 4.15 13.77
N ASN A 25 41.02 5.42 14.15
CA ASN A 25 41.70 5.95 15.32
C ASN A 25 40.67 6.27 16.40
N HIS A 26 40.97 5.88 17.64
CA HIS A 26 40.32 6.37 18.84
C HIS A 26 41.16 7.49 19.44
N PHE A 27 40.51 8.59 19.78
CA PHE A 27 41.12 9.70 20.51
C PHE A 27 40.48 9.75 21.90
N ALA A 28 41.29 9.68 22.94
CA ALA A 28 40.90 9.95 24.30
C ALA A 28 41.49 11.30 24.70
N ILE A 29 40.62 12.27 24.98
CA ILE A 29 41.01 13.63 25.33
C ILE A 29 40.73 13.82 26.82
N ASN A 30 41.71 14.35 27.55
CA ASN A 30 41.47 14.76 28.92
C ASN A 30 40.45 15.91 28.91
N SER A 31 39.32 15.71 29.58
CA SER A 31 38.23 16.70 29.58
C SER A 31 38.51 17.92 30.45
N VAL A 32 39.57 17.89 31.28
CA VAL A 32 39.94 18.98 32.18
C VAL A 32 41.41 19.29 31.97
N ASN A 33 41.74 20.54 31.71
CA ASN A 33 43.12 20.99 31.58
C ASN A 33 43.80 20.89 32.95
N SER A 34 44.91 20.16 33.01
CA SER A 34 45.60 19.83 34.27
C SER A 34 46.28 21.04 34.92
N GLU A 35 46.65 22.05 34.15
CA GLU A 35 47.31 23.27 34.64
C GLU A 35 46.32 24.32 35.14
N THR A 36 45.22 24.52 34.41
CA THR A 36 44.25 25.60 34.67
C THR A 36 42.99 25.13 35.39
N GLY A 37 42.69 23.83 35.38
CA GLY A 37 41.47 23.25 35.94
C GLY A 37 40.21 23.49 35.11
N TYR A 38 40.30 24.15 33.94
CA TYR A 38 39.15 24.40 33.09
C TYR A 38 38.72 23.15 32.32
N LYS A 39 37.40 22.97 32.21
CA LYS A 39 36.80 21.88 31.44
C LYS A 39 36.74 22.22 29.96
N TRP A 40 37.10 21.25 29.13
CA TRP A 40 36.93 21.31 27.69
C TRP A 40 35.44 21.38 27.31
N GLU A 41 35.07 22.37 26.52
CA GLU A 41 33.72 22.55 25.98
C GLU A 41 33.76 22.48 24.45
N GLN A 42 32.87 21.68 23.86
CA GLN A 42 32.69 21.60 22.41
C GLN A 42 31.27 22.01 22.02
N LYS A 43 31.14 23.13 21.31
CA LYS A 43 29.87 23.58 20.73
C LYS A 43 29.71 23.03 19.31
N ALA A 44 28.49 23.13 18.77
CA ALA A 44 28.20 22.69 17.41
C ALA A 44 29.05 23.44 16.35
N CYS A 45 29.32 24.74 16.58
CA CYS A 45 30.20 25.54 15.72
C CYS A 45 31.65 25.05 15.76
N ASP A 46 32.14 24.63 16.93
CA ASP A 46 33.49 24.12 17.13
C ASP A 46 33.69 22.80 16.40
N LEU A 47 32.72 21.88 16.54
CA LEU A 47 32.73 20.62 15.79
C LEU A 47 32.70 20.85 14.27
N TYR A 48 31.97 21.86 13.80
CA TYR A 48 31.97 22.23 12.38
C TYR A 48 33.32 22.80 11.93
N ALA A 49 33.94 23.67 12.73
CA ALA A 49 35.27 24.20 12.47
C ALA A 49 36.33 23.09 12.42
N LEU A 50 36.28 22.15 13.37
CA LEU A 50 37.16 20.98 13.42
C LEU A 50 37.01 20.10 12.17
N LYS A 51 35.77 19.84 11.72
CA LYS A 51 35.51 19.11 10.47
C LYS A 51 36.06 19.82 9.25
N LYS A 52 35.93 21.16 9.19
CA LYS A 52 36.49 21.97 8.10
C LYS A 52 38.02 21.91 8.09
N TYR A 53 38.65 21.99 9.27
CA TYR A 53 40.09 21.85 9.41
C TYR A 53 40.58 20.44 9.04
N SER A 54 39.90 19.39 9.50
CA SER A 54 40.19 18.00 9.09
C SER A 54 40.08 17.82 7.58
N ASN A 55 39.03 18.34 6.94
CA ASN A 55 38.91 18.32 5.48
C ASN A 55 40.05 19.07 4.76
N LYS A 56 40.49 20.21 5.32
CA LYS A 56 41.64 20.96 4.78
C LYS A 56 42.89 20.09 4.79
N LEU A 57 43.20 19.44 5.92
CA LEU A 57 44.33 18.53 6.05
C LEU A 57 44.20 17.35 5.08
N CYS A 58 43.01 16.73 4.98
CA CYS A 58 42.79 15.65 4.02
C CYS A 58 43.16 16.09 2.60
N VAL A 59 42.71 17.26 2.15
CA VAL A 59 43.06 17.78 0.81
C VAL A 59 44.56 18.02 0.67
N GLU A 60 45.20 18.62 1.67
CA GLU A 60 46.65 18.90 1.67
C GLU A 60 47.49 17.62 1.55
N TYR A 61 47.05 16.53 2.18
CA TYR A 61 47.70 15.21 2.11
C TYR A 61 47.17 14.30 0.99
N GLY A 62 46.35 14.81 0.06
CA GLY A 62 45.82 14.03 -1.06
C GLY A 62 44.78 12.95 -0.68
N LEU A 63 44.14 13.08 0.47
CA LEU A 63 43.08 12.21 0.98
C LEU A 63 41.68 12.72 0.62
N SER A 64 40.70 11.81 0.65
CA SER A 64 39.30 12.14 0.40
C SER A 64 38.69 13.01 1.50
N ARG A 65 37.94 14.06 1.13
CA ARG A 65 37.18 14.91 2.06
C ARG A 65 35.73 14.44 2.25
N ILE A 66 35.15 14.72 3.41
CA ILE A 66 33.72 14.48 3.66
C ILE A 66 32.86 15.67 3.21
N ASN A 67 31.64 15.40 2.74
CA ASN A 67 30.69 16.45 2.36
C ASN A 67 29.93 16.99 3.59
N LEU A 68 30.28 18.20 4.03
CA LEU A 68 29.71 18.85 5.20
C LEU A 68 28.28 19.39 5.00
N GLY A 69 27.81 19.52 3.76
CA GLY A 69 26.49 20.05 3.41
C GLY A 69 25.43 18.98 3.11
N SER A 70 25.75 17.70 3.28
CA SER A 70 24.82 16.63 2.96
C SER A 70 23.68 16.54 3.99
N ASN A 71 22.52 17.11 3.65
CA ASN A 71 21.23 16.91 4.31
C ASN A 71 20.68 15.48 4.10
N LYS A 72 21.55 14.48 3.99
CA LYS A 72 21.09 13.09 4.02
C LYS A 72 20.52 12.86 5.41
N LYS A 73 19.22 12.53 5.50
CA LYS A 73 18.56 12.12 6.75
C LYS A 73 19.53 11.17 7.46
N LYS A 74 20.02 11.57 8.64
CA LYS A 74 20.93 10.73 9.43
C LYS A 74 20.16 9.46 9.75
N GLN A 75 20.51 8.38 9.07
CA GLN A 75 19.97 7.07 9.40
C GLN A 75 20.45 6.74 10.82
N SER A 76 19.53 6.51 11.74
CA SER A 76 19.92 6.12 13.09
C SER A 76 20.54 4.71 13.07
N TYR A 77 21.42 4.42 14.03
CA TYR A 77 22.00 3.08 14.17
C TYR A 77 20.91 1.99 14.30
N GLY A 78 19.80 2.30 14.99
CA GLY A 78 18.63 1.43 15.07
C GLY A 78 17.94 1.19 13.73
N GLU A 79 17.78 2.24 12.90
CA GLU A 79 17.24 2.10 11.54
C GLU A 79 18.16 1.28 10.63
N TRP A 80 19.49 1.43 10.76
CA TRP A 80 20.46 0.60 10.03
C TRP A 80 20.40 -0.87 10.46
N ARG A 81 20.36 -1.14 11.76
CA ARG A 81 20.28 -2.50 12.30
C ARG A 81 18.98 -3.19 11.86
N ASN A 82 17.84 -2.51 11.97
CA ASN A 82 16.55 -3.10 11.60
C ASN A 82 16.43 -3.38 10.11
N ARG A 83 17.02 -2.53 9.25
CA ARG A 83 17.11 -2.79 7.80
C ARG A 83 18.02 -3.98 7.50
N LYS A 84 19.19 -4.07 8.16
CA LYS A 84 20.16 -5.16 7.96
C LYS A 84 19.59 -6.53 8.35
N HIS A 85 18.70 -6.58 9.33
CA HIS A 85 18.10 -7.82 9.83
C HIS A 85 16.67 -8.06 9.33
N ASN A 86 16.20 -7.34 8.30
CA ASN A 86 14.86 -7.46 7.71
C ASN A 86 13.69 -7.44 8.71
N SER A 87 13.92 -6.89 9.91
CA SER A 87 13.06 -7.02 11.09
C SER A 87 12.34 -5.71 11.44
N SER A 88 12.28 -4.78 10.48
CA SER A 88 11.44 -3.60 10.62
C SER A 88 10.00 -3.99 10.36
N TRP A 89 9.23 -4.28 11.41
CA TRP A 89 7.78 -4.45 11.35
C TRP A 89 7.08 -3.32 10.57
N LYS A 90 7.68 -2.12 10.50
CA LYS A 90 7.20 -1.02 9.64
C LYS A 90 7.37 -1.30 8.15
N GLN A 91 8.46 -1.91 7.73
CA GLN A 91 8.65 -2.30 6.32
C GLN A 91 7.68 -3.39 5.91
N GLN A 92 7.40 -4.34 6.80
CA GLN A 92 6.37 -5.36 6.58
C GLN A 92 4.98 -4.71 6.47
N LEU A 93 4.63 -3.84 7.42
CA LEU A 93 3.39 -3.05 7.36
C LEU A 93 3.26 -2.27 6.04
N GLU A 94 4.31 -1.57 5.59
CA GLU A 94 4.29 -0.83 4.32
C GLU A 94 4.09 -1.74 3.09
N ARG A 95 4.70 -2.93 3.10
CA ARG A 95 4.51 -3.93 2.05
C ARG A 95 3.06 -4.39 2.02
N ASP A 96 2.51 -4.75 3.17
CA ASP A 96 1.15 -5.28 3.27
C ASP A 96 0.11 -4.22 2.87
N ILE A 97 0.30 -2.97 3.30
CA ILE A 97 -0.54 -1.84 2.85
C ILE A 97 -0.52 -1.71 1.32
N ARG A 98 0.65 -1.79 0.67
CA ARG A 98 0.75 -1.67 -0.79
C ARG A 98 0.05 -2.82 -1.50
N ILE A 99 0.22 -4.05 -1.01
CA ILE A 99 -0.45 -5.23 -1.58
C ILE A 99 -1.96 -5.07 -1.50
N CYS A 100 -2.49 -4.72 -0.32
CA CYS A 100 -3.93 -4.51 -0.15
C CYS A 100 -4.43 -3.36 -1.03
N LEU A 101 -3.74 -2.20 -1.04
CA LEU A 101 -4.14 -1.08 -1.89
C LEU A 101 -4.16 -1.42 -3.38
N ASN A 102 -3.29 -2.30 -3.87
CA ASN A 102 -3.26 -2.67 -5.29
C ASN A 102 -4.39 -3.64 -5.68
N ASN A 103 -4.92 -4.40 -4.73
CA ASN A 103 -5.90 -5.45 -4.99
C ASN A 103 -7.34 -5.07 -4.61
N CYS A 104 -7.51 -3.96 -3.88
CA CYS A 104 -8.82 -3.48 -3.43
C CYS A 104 -9.36 -2.37 -4.32
N VAL A 105 -10.69 -2.28 -4.45
CA VAL A 105 -11.39 -1.24 -5.22
C VAL A 105 -12.14 -0.25 -4.33
N SER A 106 -12.42 -0.61 -3.08
CA SER A 106 -13.07 0.25 -2.09
C SER A 106 -12.28 0.34 -0.79
N ARG A 107 -12.67 1.25 0.11
CA ARG A 107 -12.05 1.37 1.44
C ARG A 107 -12.43 0.19 2.32
N GLU A 108 -13.63 -0.30 2.16
CA GLU A 108 -14.23 -1.42 2.86
C GLU A 108 -13.44 -2.70 2.53
N ASP A 109 -13.20 -2.96 1.24
CA ASP A 109 -12.34 -4.07 0.79
C ASP A 109 -10.93 -3.97 1.37
N PHE A 110 -10.38 -2.75 1.38
CA PHE A 110 -9.06 -2.50 1.95
C PHE A 110 -9.02 -2.79 3.46
N PHE A 111 -10.06 -2.44 4.21
CA PHE A 111 -10.15 -2.75 5.64
C PHE A 111 -10.23 -4.25 5.87
N HIS A 112 -11.05 -4.97 5.09
CA HIS A 112 -11.14 -6.42 5.16
C HIS A 112 -9.80 -7.10 4.84
N ALA A 113 -9.16 -6.74 3.72
CA ALA A 113 -7.88 -7.31 3.31
C ALA A 113 -6.72 -7.04 4.30
N MET A 114 -6.76 -5.90 4.99
CA MET A 114 -5.82 -5.58 6.07
C MET A 114 -6.14 -6.37 7.34
N GLN A 115 -7.43 -6.55 7.67
CA GLN A 115 -7.88 -7.31 8.82
C GLN A 115 -7.56 -8.80 8.70
N GLU A 116 -7.70 -9.40 7.53
CA GLU A 116 -7.28 -10.79 7.25
C GLU A 116 -5.78 -11.00 7.50
N ARG A 117 -4.98 -9.95 7.29
CA ARG A 117 -3.54 -9.93 7.61
C ARG A 117 -3.25 -9.58 9.08
N GLY A 118 -4.29 -9.46 9.91
CA GLY A 118 -4.20 -9.18 11.34
C GLY A 118 -4.00 -7.71 11.70
N TYR A 119 -4.14 -6.78 10.74
CA TYR A 119 -4.02 -5.35 11.01
C TYR A 119 -5.36 -4.69 11.27
N LYS A 120 -5.41 -3.78 12.24
CA LYS A 120 -6.53 -2.86 12.42
C LYS A 120 -6.22 -1.51 11.77
N VAL A 121 -7.11 -1.03 10.91
CA VAL A 121 -7.00 0.28 10.26
C VAL A 121 -7.99 1.25 10.89
N THR A 122 -7.54 2.47 11.20
CA THR A 122 -8.40 3.58 11.61
C THR A 122 -8.25 4.72 10.61
N TRP A 123 -9.25 4.84 9.72
CA TRP A 123 -9.31 5.84 8.66
C TRP A 123 -10.65 6.57 8.69
N GLU A 124 -10.80 7.49 9.64
CA GLU A 124 -12.03 8.28 9.84
C GLU A 124 -11.90 9.68 9.20
N HIS A 125 -13.00 10.26 8.71
CA HIS A 125 -13.01 11.59 8.07
C HIS A 125 -12.55 12.73 9.01
N ASN A 126 -12.93 12.66 10.29
CA ASN A 126 -12.60 13.64 11.33
C ASN A 126 -11.14 13.58 11.84
N ARG A 127 -10.34 12.59 11.41
CA ARG A 127 -8.93 12.46 11.84
C ARG A 127 -7.97 12.90 10.75
N LYS A 128 -6.90 13.61 11.11
CA LYS A 128 -5.87 14.01 10.15
C LYS A 128 -5.08 12.83 9.54
N TYR A 129 -4.86 11.76 10.30
CA TYR A 129 -3.98 10.66 9.91
C TYR A 129 -4.71 9.32 9.89
N VAL A 130 -4.32 8.45 8.96
CA VAL A 130 -4.65 7.02 9.03
C VAL A 130 -3.72 6.36 10.02
N THR A 131 -4.27 5.55 10.93
CA THR A 131 -3.50 4.79 11.90
C THR A 131 -3.65 3.31 11.65
N PHE A 132 -2.53 2.62 11.49
CA PHE A 132 -2.43 1.17 11.38
C PHE A 132 -2.00 0.60 12.73
N THR A 133 -2.65 -0.47 13.16
CA THR A 133 -2.28 -1.21 14.37
C THR A 133 -1.94 -2.63 13.97
N THR A 134 -0.74 -3.08 14.33
CA THR A 134 -0.25 -4.43 14.07
C THR A 134 -0.95 -5.46 14.99
N PRO A 135 -0.84 -6.77 14.67
CA PRO A 135 -1.39 -7.82 15.54
C PRO A 135 -0.85 -7.77 16.98
N ASP A 136 0.41 -7.37 17.16
CA ASP A 136 1.07 -7.18 18.45
C ASP A 136 0.80 -5.80 19.10
N GLY A 137 -0.16 -5.04 18.59
CA GLY A 137 -0.67 -3.80 19.20
C GLY A 137 0.17 -2.54 18.92
N LYS A 138 1.23 -2.62 18.11
CA LYS A 138 2.04 -1.45 17.73
C LYS A 138 1.26 -0.56 16.78
N LYS A 139 1.21 0.74 17.09
CA LYS A 139 0.51 1.74 16.28
C LYS A 139 1.48 2.50 15.39
N CYS A 140 1.12 2.66 14.12
CA CYS A 140 1.85 3.48 13.16
C CYS A 140 0.90 4.40 12.40
N ARG A 141 1.18 5.71 12.43
CA ARG A 141 0.47 6.67 11.58
C ARG A 141 1.07 6.64 10.19
N ASN A 142 0.25 6.84 9.16
CA ASN A 142 0.71 6.95 7.77
C ASN A 142 1.85 7.98 7.58
N SER A 143 1.81 9.10 8.31
CA SER A 143 2.85 10.14 8.31
C SER A 143 4.21 9.70 8.90
N LYS A 144 4.29 8.51 9.50
CA LYS A 144 5.51 7.91 10.06
C LYS A 144 6.04 6.73 9.24
N LEU A 145 5.41 6.45 8.09
CA LEU A 145 5.90 5.51 7.09
C LEU A 145 7.01 6.15 6.24
N SER A 146 7.75 5.35 5.49
CA SER A 146 8.91 5.77 4.71
C SER A 146 8.58 6.76 3.59
N SER A 147 7.37 6.67 3.03
CA SER A 147 6.84 7.53 1.97
C SER A 147 5.50 8.16 2.37
N PRO A 148 5.49 9.16 3.29
CA PRO A 148 4.26 9.76 3.79
C PRO A 148 3.31 10.29 2.71
N GLU A 149 3.85 10.76 1.58
CA GLU A 149 3.09 11.29 0.45
C GLU A 149 2.30 10.18 -0.26
N TYR A 150 2.94 9.02 -0.47
CA TYR A 150 2.30 7.84 -1.05
C TYR A 150 1.20 7.28 -0.14
N PHE A 151 1.45 7.24 1.17
CA PHE A 151 0.48 6.75 2.15
C PHE A 151 -0.48 7.85 2.66
N SER A 152 -0.57 8.99 1.97
CA SER A 152 -1.55 10.03 2.29
C SER A 152 -2.98 9.51 2.06
N LYS A 153 -3.97 10.08 2.75
CA LYS A 153 -5.37 9.66 2.59
C LYS A 153 -5.82 9.84 1.16
N GLU A 154 -5.46 10.98 0.60
CA GLU A 154 -5.79 11.42 -0.74
C GLU A 154 -5.20 10.49 -1.79
N ASN A 155 -3.92 10.11 -1.63
CA ASN A 155 -3.29 9.20 -2.58
C ASN A 155 -3.80 7.77 -2.44
N MET A 156 -3.99 7.26 -1.23
CA MET A 156 -4.55 5.92 -1.02
C MET A 156 -5.99 5.83 -1.55
N GLN A 157 -6.83 6.84 -1.31
CA GLN A 157 -8.16 6.93 -1.92
C GLN A 157 -8.08 6.97 -3.45
N GLY A 158 -7.20 7.79 -4.02
CA GLY A 158 -7.02 7.86 -5.46
C GLY A 158 -6.51 6.57 -6.10
N ILE A 159 -5.77 5.73 -5.37
CA ILE A 159 -5.40 4.37 -5.81
C ILE A 159 -6.66 3.49 -5.88
N LEU A 160 -7.47 3.47 -4.82
CA LEU A 160 -8.71 2.70 -4.78
C LEU A 160 -9.67 3.15 -5.90
N ASP A 161 -9.86 4.46 -6.08
CA ASP A 161 -10.68 5.01 -7.16
C ASP A 161 -10.16 4.62 -8.56
N ARG A 162 -8.83 4.55 -8.72
CA ARG A 162 -8.22 4.11 -9.98
C ARG A 162 -8.41 2.62 -10.20
N ASN A 163 -8.29 1.80 -9.17
CA ASN A 163 -8.54 0.37 -9.26
C ASN A 163 -10.01 0.12 -9.57
N TYR A 164 -10.92 0.83 -8.92
CA TYR A 164 -12.34 0.82 -9.21
C TYR A 164 -12.60 1.17 -10.68
N ARG A 165 -12.00 2.25 -11.21
CA ARG A 165 -12.15 2.63 -12.63
C ARG A 165 -11.49 1.67 -13.61
N LYS A 166 -10.36 1.04 -13.25
CA LYS A 166 -9.68 0.06 -14.09
C LYS A 166 -10.50 -1.21 -14.18
N ASN A 167 -10.97 -1.68 -13.02
CA ASN A 167 -11.89 -2.80 -12.96
C ASN A 167 -13.19 -2.45 -13.67
N SER A 168 -13.76 -1.25 -13.49
CA SER A 168 -14.98 -0.86 -14.22
C SER A 168 -14.75 -0.71 -15.73
N LYS A 169 -13.59 -0.22 -16.19
CA LYS A 169 -13.22 -0.17 -17.62
C LYS A 169 -12.97 -1.54 -18.25
N LEU A 170 -12.66 -2.57 -17.47
CA LEU A 170 -12.67 -3.97 -17.91
C LEU A 170 -14.11 -4.51 -18.11
N PHE A 171 -15.15 -3.72 -17.79
CA PHE A 171 -16.56 -4.12 -17.85
C PHE A 171 -17.45 -3.18 -18.72
N PHE A 172 -16.96 -2.55 -19.79
CA PHE A 172 -17.85 -1.77 -20.69
C PHE A 172 -17.66 -2.14 -22.16
N ILE A 173 -18.75 -2.56 -22.83
CA ILE A 173 -18.87 -2.58 -24.30
C ILE A 173 -19.55 -1.27 -24.74
N GLU A 174 -19.12 -0.70 -25.86
CA GLU A 174 -19.86 0.34 -26.61
C GLU A 174 -21.08 -0.24 -27.37
N ASP A 175 -21.21 -1.57 -27.43
CA ASP A 175 -22.22 -2.31 -28.21
C ASP A 175 -23.13 -3.13 -27.29
N LYS A 176 -24.39 -2.70 -27.19
CA LYS A 176 -25.43 -3.23 -26.29
C LYS A 176 -26.14 -4.45 -26.85
N THR A 177 -25.86 -4.82 -28.10
CA THR A 177 -26.65 -5.80 -28.86
C THR A 177 -26.45 -7.22 -28.34
N TYR A 178 -25.22 -7.58 -27.94
CA TYR A 178 -24.89 -8.92 -27.45
C TYR A 178 -25.58 -9.28 -26.12
N PHE A 179 -25.68 -8.33 -25.18
CA PHE A 179 -26.35 -8.59 -23.91
C PHE A 179 -27.88 -8.63 -24.05
N ALA A 180 -28.42 -7.83 -24.97
CA ALA A 180 -29.84 -7.86 -25.31
C ALA A 180 -30.23 -9.21 -25.92
N GLU A 181 -29.41 -9.73 -26.84
CA GLU A 181 -29.59 -11.06 -27.45
C GLU A 181 -29.51 -12.17 -26.39
N PHE A 182 -28.50 -12.15 -25.52
CA PHE A 182 -28.36 -13.14 -24.44
C PHE A 182 -29.59 -13.17 -23.52
N LEU A 183 -30.06 -12.01 -23.05
CA LEU A 183 -31.25 -11.94 -22.21
C LEU A 183 -32.50 -12.38 -22.97
N SER A 184 -32.58 -12.06 -24.26
CA SER A 184 -33.72 -12.44 -25.10
C SER A 184 -33.80 -13.95 -25.30
N ASP A 185 -32.65 -14.59 -25.55
CA ASP A 185 -32.53 -16.04 -25.65
C ASP A 185 -32.83 -16.73 -24.31
N PHE A 186 -32.35 -16.18 -23.20
CA PHE A 186 -32.56 -16.76 -21.87
C PHE A 186 -34.03 -16.70 -21.42
N LEU A 187 -34.71 -15.59 -21.70
CA LEU A 187 -36.11 -15.40 -21.29
C LEU A 187 -37.14 -15.78 -22.37
N GLY A 188 -36.69 -16.07 -23.59
CA GLY A 188 -37.57 -16.38 -24.72
C GLY A 188 -38.46 -15.21 -25.14
N GLN A 189 -38.04 -13.97 -24.89
CA GLN A 189 -38.77 -12.75 -25.24
C GLN A 189 -37.78 -11.65 -25.64
N ASP A 190 -38.12 -10.81 -26.62
CA ASP A 190 -37.23 -9.71 -27.05
C ASP A 190 -37.06 -8.67 -25.92
N ILE A 191 -35.81 -8.45 -25.51
CA ILE A 191 -35.45 -7.50 -24.44
C ILE A 191 -34.66 -6.34 -25.03
N SER A 192 -35.23 -5.14 -24.89
CA SER A 192 -34.54 -3.89 -25.20
C SER A 192 -33.91 -3.33 -23.94
N ILE A 193 -32.59 -3.14 -23.94
CA ILE A 193 -31.87 -2.51 -22.83
C ILE A 193 -31.95 -0.98 -22.99
N PRO A 194 -32.48 -0.25 -22.00
CA PRO A 194 -32.52 1.21 -22.05
C PRO A 194 -31.14 1.82 -22.29
N SER A 195 -31.07 2.84 -23.13
CA SER A 195 -29.79 3.38 -23.64
C SER A 195 -28.88 4.01 -22.56
N PHE A 196 -29.40 4.31 -21.39
CA PHE A 196 -28.65 4.87 -20.27
C PHE A 196 -28.09 3.79 -19.32
N ILE A 197 -28.45 2.53 -19.53
CA ILE A 197 -27.99 1.38 -18.76
C ILE A 197 -26.66 0.88 -19.36
N ASN A 198 -25.60 0.87 -18.55
CA ASN A 198 -24.29 0.32 -18.92
C ASN A 198 -24.24 -1.14 -18.52
N VAL A 199 -23.65 -2.03 -19.34
CA VAL A 199 -23.67 -3.49 -19.13
C VAL A 199 -22.24 -4.04 -19.05
N PRO A 200 -21.95 -5.08 -18.23
CA PRO A 200 -20.63 -5.68 -18.11
C PRO A 200 -20.13 -6.38 -19.39
N TYR A 201 -18.83 -6.34 -19.66
CA TYR A 201 -18.14 -7.07 -20.73
C TYR A 201 -17.98 -8.56 -20.34
N LEU A 202 -18.44 -9.49 -21.19
CA LEU A 202 -18.51 -10.93 -20.86
C LEU A 202 -17.66 -11.83 -21.76
N GLU A 203 -17.05 -11.29 -22.81
CA GLU A 203 -16.30 -12.08 -23.80
C GLU A 203 -14.91 -12.47 -23.25
N GLY A 204 -14.50 -13.73 -23.48
CA GLY A 204 -13.24 -14.29 -22.96
C GLY A 204 -13.25 -14.66 -21.48
N LEU A 205 -14.35 -14.41 -20.76
CA LEU A 205 -14.57 -14.90 -19.40
C LEU A 205 -15.02 -16.37 -19.42
N SER A 206 -14.64 -17.12 -18.39
CA SER A 206 -15.26 -18.42 -18.09
C SER A 206 -16.72 -18.23 -17.65
N GLU A 207 -17.53 -19.28 -17.74
CA GLU A 207 -18.96 -19.20 -17.35
C GLU A 207 -19.16 -18.71 -15.91
N VAL A 208 -18.31 -19.16 -14.98
CA VAL A 208 -18.35 -18.71 -13.57
C VAL A 208 -18.01 -17.22 -13.43
N GLU A 209 -17.07 -16.71 -14.22
CA GLU A 209 -16.71 -15.29 -14.21
C GLU A 209 -17.81 -14.41 -14.81
N LYS A 210 -18.51 -14.92 -15.83
CA LYS A 210 -19.70 -14.26 -16.39
C LYS A 210 -20.82 -14.17 -15.36
N GLU A 211 -21.08 -15.27 -14.63
CA GLU A 211 -22.09 -15.31 -13.56
C GLU A 211 -21.80 -14.28 -12.46
N ILE A 212 -20.54 -14.20 -11.99
CA ILE A 212 -20.14 -13.24 -10.97
C ILE A 212 -20.28 -11.79 -11.46
N ALA A 213 -19.92 -11.52 -12.72
CA ALA A 213 -20.03 -10.20 -13.32
C ALA A 213 -21.50 -9.75 -13.44
N ILE A 214 -22.39 -10.65 -13.85
CA ILE A 214 -23.83 -10.41 -13.93
C ILE A 214 -24.42 -10.18 -12.54
N ALA A 215 -24.09 -11.01 -11.54
CA ALA A 215 -24.60 -10.86 -10.18
C ALA A 215 -24.21 -9.51 -9.54
N LYS A 216 -22.94 -9.10 -9.70
CA LYS A 216 -22.46 -7.79 -9.22
C LYS A 216 -23.13 -6.63 -9.92
N TYR A 217 -23.39 -6.79 -11.20
CA TYR A 217 -24.08 -5.77 -11.98
C TYR A 217 -25.53 -5.58 -11.49
N ILE A 218 -26.25 -6.66 -11.25
CA ILE A 218 -27.61 -6.62 -10.70
C ILE A 218 -27.63 -5.97 -9.32
N GLN A 219 -26.72 -6.37 -8.43
CA GLN A 219 -26.58 -5.76 -7.11
C GLN A 219 -26.32 -4.24 -7.20
N SER A 220 -25.49 -3.81 -8.16
CA SER A 220 -25.23 -2.38 -8.37
C SER A 220 -26.47 -1.61 -8.86
N MET A 221 -27.37 -2.26 -9.59
CA MET A 221 -28.62 -1.66 -10.05
C MET A 221 -29.66 -1.59 -8.95
N GLU A 222 -29.75 -2.60 -8.07
CA GLU A 222 -30.57 -2.54 -6.85
C GLU A 222 -30.14 -1.38 -5.95
N GLU A 223 -28.84 -1.20 -5.73
CA GLU A 223 -28.30 -0.10 -4.91
C GLU A 223 -28.60 1.28 -5.51
N VAL A 224 -28.49 1.43 -6.84
CA VAL A 224 -28.84 2.66 -7.56
C VAL A 224 -30.35 2.93 -7.51
N SER A 225 -31.18 1.89 -7.54
CA SER A 225 -32.65 2.02 -7.41
C SER A 225 -33.09 2.47 -6.02
N ALA A 226 -32.29 2.17 -4.98
CA ALA A 226 -32.57 2.54 -3.60
C ALA A 226 -32.27 4.01 -3.27
N ASP A 227 -31.51 4.70 -4.12
CA ASP A 227 -31.06 6.09 -3.89
C ASP A 227 -32.11 7.12 -4.39
N LYS A 228 -32.89 7.66 -3.45
CA LYS A 228 -34.06 8.52 -3.71
C LYS A 228 -33.77 9.84 -4.44
N GLU A 229 -32.52 10.32 -4.47
CA GLU A 229 -32.16 11.60 -5.09
C GLU A 229 -31.85 11.49 -6.60
N TYR A 230 -31.46 10.32 -7.12
CA TYR A 230 -31.23 10.11 -8.56
C TYR A 230 -32.54 9.97 -9.36
N MET A 231 -33.60 9.49 -8.70
CA MET A 231 -34.90 9.17 -9.29
C MET A 231 -35.81 10.38 -9.55
N GLN A 232 -35.37 11.60 -9.23
CA GLN A 232 -36.20 12.81 -9.37
C GLN A 232 -36.04 13.53 -10.73
N ALA A 233 -35.21 13.03 -11.65
CA ALA A 233 -34.88 13.77 -12.90
C ALA A 233 -35.59 13.31 -14.20
N GLU A 234 -36.31 12.18 -14.27
CA GLU A 234 -37.19 11.90 -15.43
C GLU A 234 -38.15 10.74 -15.16
N ALA A 235 -39.46 11.03 -15.09
CA ALA A 235 -40.50 10.06 -14.77
C ALA A 235 -40.55 8.84 -15.73
N ASN A 236 -40.14 9.03 -16.99
CA ASN A 236 -40.07 7.94 -17.97
C ASN A 236 -38.89 7.01 -17.73
N ARG A 237 -37.72 7.53 -17.32
CA ARG A 237 -36.55 6.72 -16.97
C ARG A 237 -36.79 5.85 -15.75
N LYS A 238 -37.62 6.33 -14.82
CA LYS A 238 -38.06 5.56 -13.65
C LYS A 238 -38.93 4.35 -14.06
N GLN A 239 -39.90 4.54 -14.94
CA GLN A 239 -40.75 3.45 -15.42
C GLN A 239 -39.98 2.41 -16.25
N GLU A 240 -39.06 2.88 -17.11
CA GLU A 240 -38.18 1.99 -17.89
C GLU A 240 -37.19 1.21 -17.01
N MET A 241 -36.67 1.83 -15.95
CA MET A 241 -35.79 1.16 -14.97
C MET A 241 -36.56 0.15 -14.12
N GLU A 242 -37.74 0.50 -13.59
CA GLU A 242 -38.58 -0.43 -12.83
C GLU A 242 -38.96 -1.66 -13.68
N SER A 243 -39.34 -1.46 -14.94
CA SER A 243 -39.62 -2.56 -15.87
C SER A 243 -38.39 -3.43 -16.16
N PHE A 244 -37.19 -2.87 -16.18
CA PHE A 244 -35.95 -3.61 -16.41
C PHE A 244 -35.52 -4.40 -15.16
N LEU A 245 -35.71 -3.83 -13.96
CA LEU A 245 -35.45 -4.50 -12.69
C LEU A 245 -36.40 -5.69 -12.48
N ASP A 246 -37.69 -5.56 -12.82
CA ASP A 246 -38.64 -6.68 -12.76
C ASP A 246 -38.23 -7.85 -13.68
N ILE A 247 -37.68 -7.54 -14.86
CA ILE A 247 -37.15 -8.54 -15.80
C ILE A 247 -35.92 -9.23 -15.19
N LEU A 248 -35.01 -8.48 -14.57
CA LEU A 248 -33.81 -9.03 -13.94
C LEU A 248 -34.14 -9.91 -12.72
N ASP A 249 -35.10 -9.53 -11.90
CA ASP A 249 -35.59 -10.38 -10.79
C ASP A 249 -36.17 -11.68 -11.33
N MET A 250 -36.91 -11.62 -12.43
CA MET A 250 -37.44 -12.83 -13.10
C MET A 250 -36.33 -13.73 -13.64
N VAL A 251 -35.25 -13.16 -14.21
CA VAL A 251 -34.05 -13.89 -14.62
C VAL A 251 -33.40 -14.57 -13.42
N LEU A 252 -33.15 -13.84 -12.34
CA LEU A 252 -32.52 -14.37 -11.13
C LEU A 252 -33.34 -15.49 -10.49
N GLU A 253 -34.66 -15.34 -10.41
CA GLU A 253 -35.55 -16.38 -9.92
C GLU A 253 -35.55 -17.62 -10.83
N GLY A 254 -35.51 -17.42 -12.15
CA GLY A 254 -35.40 -18.49 -13.14
C GLY A 254 -34.08 -19.25 -13.02
N TYR A 255 -32.96 -18.52 -12.88
CA TYR A 255 -31.62 -19.07 -12.71
C TYR A 255 -31.48 -19.84 -11.39
N CYS A 256 -32.00 -19.30 -10.29
CA CYS A 256 -32.07 -20.00 -9.00
C CYS A 256 -32.90 -21.29 -9.12
N LYS A 257 -33.99 -21.29 -9.88
CA LYS A 257 -34.81 -22.50 -10.10
C LYS A 257 -34.14 -23.51 -11.04
N TYR A 258 -33.27 -23.09 -11.96
CA TYR A 258 -32.55 -23.96 -12.89
C TYR A 258 -31.33 -24.62 -12.21
N ASN A 259 -30.52 -23.83 -11.49
CA ASN A 259 -29.31 -24.32 -10.82
C ASN A 259 -29.57 -25.09 -9.50
N PHE A 260 -30.77 -24.96 -8.89
CA PHE A 260 -31.16 -25.77 -7.74
C PHE A 260 -32.05 -26.99 -8.09
N LYS A 261 -32.28 -27.28 -9.38
CA LYS A 261 -33.08 -28.44 -9.82
C LYS A 261 -32.26 -29.69 -10.17
N ASN A 262 -30.93 -29.64 -10.15
CA ASN A 262 -30.08 -30.83 -10.26
C ASN A 262 -29.17 -30.96 -9.03
N PRO A 263 -29.59 -31.68 -7.98
CA PRO A 263 -28.73 -32.03 -6.84
C PRO A 263 -27.78 -33.20 -7.13
N GLU A 264 -27.75 -33.74 -8.36
CA GLU A 264 -27.05 -35.00 -8.69
C GLU A 264 -25.91 -34.88 -9.71
N GLU A 265 -25.52 -33.69 -10.16
CA GLU A 265 -24.19 -33.56 -10.78
C GLU A 265 -23.16 -33.36 -9.68
N GLU A 266 -22.38 -34.43 -9.46
CA GLU A 266 -21.24 -34.46 -8.55
C GLU A 266 -20.38 -33.21 -8.73
N ILE A 267 -20.22 -32.45 -7.64
CA ILE A 267 -19.12 -31.50 -7.49
C ILE A 267 -17.84 -32.29 -7.84
N PRO A 268 -17.01 -31.86 -8.81
CA PRO A 268 -15.74 -32.52 -9.06
C PRO A 268 -14.97 -32.56 -7.74
N GLN A 269 -14.81 -33.76 -7.20
CA GLN A 269 -13.84 -33.97 -6.14
C GLN A 269 -12.50 -33.62 -6.78
N TYR A 270 -11.88 -32.53 -6.30
CA TYR A 270 -10.46 -32.33 -6.53
C TYR A 270 -9.77 -33.53 -5.90
N GLU A 271 -9.36 -34.48 -6.74
CA GLU A 271 -8.31 -35.44 -6.35
C GLU A 271 -7.12 -34.59 -5.89
N ASN A 272 -6.72 -34.81 -4.64
CA ASN A 272 -5.43 -34.38 -4.18
C ASN A 272 -4.40 -35.18 -4.99
N ASP A 273 -3.94 -34.60 -6.10
CA ASP A 273 -2.66 -34.97 -6.66
C ASP A 273 -1.59 -34.43 -5.71
N ASP A 274 -1.32 -35.24 -4.68
CA ASP A 274 -0.03 -35.29 -3.99
C ASP A 274 1.03 -35.71 -5.01
N ASP A 275 1.46 -34.77 -5.86
CA ASP A 275 2.77 -34.87 -6.50
C ASP A 275 3.78 -34.18 -5.58
N GLU A 276 4.33 -35.00 -4.67
CA GLU A 276 5.63 -34.80 -4.05
C GLU A 276 6.69 -34.64 -5.15
N GLU A 277 6.99 -33.41 -5.58
CA GLU A 277 8.26 -33.12 -6.22
C GLU A 277 9.31 -32.76 -5.16
N GLU A 278 10.05 -33.80 -4.77
CA GLU A 278 11.35 -33.74 -4.12
C GLU A 278 12.25 -32.67 -4.75
N TRP A 279 12.68 -31.71 -3.93
CA TRP A 279 13.93 -30.99 -4.19
C TRP A 279 14.90 -31.29 -3.05
N GLU A 280 15.63 -32.41 -3.18
CA GLU A 280 16.83 -32.67 -2.40
C GLU A 280 18.08 -32.01 -3.04
N LEU A 281 18.85 -31.38 -2.13
CA LEU A 281 20.23 -30.87 -2.15
C LEU A 281 20.52 -29.48 -2.75
#